data_AF-A0A7G5IFF7-F1
#
_entry.id   AF-A0A7G5IFF7-F1
#
_cell.length_a   1.000
_cell.length_b   1.000
_cell.length_c   1.000
_cell.angle_alpha   90.00
_cell.angle_beta   90.00
_cell.angle_gamma   90.00
#
_symmetry.space_group_name_H-M   'P 1'
#
loop_
_entity.id
_entity.type
_entity.pdbx_description
1 polymer ?
#
loop_
_entity_poly.entity_id
_entity_poly.type
_entity_poly.pdbx_seq_one_letter_code
_entity_poly.pdbx_strand_id
1 'polypeptide(L)'
;MDLSDTDIATANMRGQSLLATQPRALTARYDAGSGRIILDLTNGCLFAFPARLVQDLHGATDEDLAQIEVPKPGLGLYWPRLDADVYVPGLVAGIFGTRYWMASEMGRRGGTARSPAKTAAARQNGAKGGRPKKAVKS
;
A
#
# COMPACT_ATOMS: atom_id res chain seq x y z
N MET A 1 20.72 -26.54 -4.58
CA MET A 1 19.74 -26.51 -5.68
C MET A 1 20.40 -25.69 -6.76
N ASP A 2 20.95 -26.34 -7.79
CA ASP A 2 21.61 -25.63 -8.90
C ASP A 2 20.54 -25.03 -9.80
N LEU A 3 20.64 -23.72 -10.07
CA LEU A 3 19.83 -23.05 -11.08
C LEU A 3 20.31 -23.50 -12.46
N SER A 4 19.40 -24.00 -13.30
CA SER A 4 19.75 -24.36 -14.67
C SER A 4 19.87 -23.12 -15.54
N ASP A 5 20.65 -23.20 -16.62
CA ASP A 5 20.75 -22.13 -17.63
C ASP A 5 19.37 -21.73 -18.19
N THR A 6 18.45 -22.70 -18.27
CA THR A 6 17.07 -22.50 -18.69
C THR A 6 16.27 -21.66 -17.69
N ASP A 7 16.50 -21.83 -16.39
CA ASP A 7 15.85 -21.05 -15.33
C ASP A 7 16.31 -19.59 -15.39
N ILE A 8 17.62 -19.37 -15.61
CA ILE A 8 18.21 -18.03 -15.76
C ILE A 8 17.64 -17.33 -17.01
N ALA A 9 17.60 -18.02 -18.16
CA ALA A 9 17.04 -17.46 -19.39
C ALA A 9 15.56 -17.07 -19.23
N THR A 10 14.77 -17.92 -18.57
CA THR A 10 13.35 -17.66 -18.31
C THR A 10 13.15 -16.46 -17.38
N ALA A 11 13.97 -16.34 -16.32
CA ALA A 11 13.94 -15.19 -15.43
C ALA A 11 14.28 -13.88 -16.16
N ASN A 12 15.29 -13.90 -17.03
CA ASN A 12 15.69 -12.73 -17.82
C ASN A 12 14.59 -12.27 -18.79
N MET A 13 13.94 -13.20 -19.49
CA MET A 13 12.81 -12.86 -20.39
C MET A 13 11.64 -12.24 -19.63
N ARG A 14 11.30 -12.78 -18.46
CA ARG A 14 10.27 -12.20 -17.59
C ARG A 14 10.65 -10.80 -17.14
N GLY A 15 11.90 -10.60 -16.73
CA GLY A 15 12.43 -9.29 -16.37
C GLY A 15 12.26 -8.27 -17.49
N GLN A 16 12.71 -8.61 -18.71
CA GLN A 16 12.57 -7.72 -19.88
C GLN A 16 11.11 -7.38 -20.19
N SER A 17 10.22 -8.37 -20.13
CA SER A 17 8.79 -8.15 -20.35
C SER A 17 8.18 -7.20 -19.31
N LEU A 18 8.54 -7.33 -18.03
CA LEU A 18 8.10 -6.41 -16.98
C LEU A 18 8.58 -4.98 -17.26
N LEU A 19 9.83 -4.80 -17.68
CA LEU A 19 10.38 -3.47 -17.97
C LEU A 19 9.72 -2.77 -19.16
N ALA A 20 9.22 -3.54 -20.13
CA ALA A 20 8.57 -3.03 -21.33
C ALA A 20 7.08 -2.71 -21.10
N THR A 21 6.41 -3.40 -20.17
CA THR A 21 4.94 -3.35 -20.05
C THR A 21 4.45 -2.70 -18.76
N GLN A 22 5.23 -2.71 -17.69
CA GLN A 22 4.78 -2.22 -16.39
C GLN A 22 5.08 -0.73 -16.22
N PRO A 23 4.23 0.00 -15.46
CA PRO A 23 4.53 1.37 -15.08
C PRO A 23 5.79 1.40 -14.20
N ARG A 24 6.67 2.36 -14.47
CA ARG A 24 7.90 2.56 -13.70
C ARG A 24 7.99 3.99 -13.21
N ALA A 25 8.43 4.17 -11.97
CA ALA A 25 8.74 5.47 -11.42
C ALA A 25 10.01 6.03 -12.07
N LEU A 26 9.94 7.28 -12.52
CA LEU A 26 11.08 8.10 -12.88
C LEU A 26 11.57 8.89 -11.66
N THR A 27 10.62 9.47 -10.91
CA THR A 27 10.88 10.18 -9.65
C THR A 27 9.81 9.82 -8.63
N ALA A 28 10.11 10.06 -7.36
CA ALA A 28 9.15 9.98 -6.27
C ALA A 28 9.43 11.11 -5.27
N ARG A 29 8.37 11.70 -4.72
CA ARG A 29 8.48 12.65 -3.60
C ARG A 29 7.30 12.53 -2.66
N TYR A 30 7.53 12.88 -1.40
CA TYR A 30 6.47 13.09 -0.43
C TYR A 30 6.06 14.56 -0.41
N ASP A 31 4.76 14.81 -0.45
CA ASP A 31 4.16 16.11 -0.18
C ASP A 31 3.49 16.08 1.19
N ALA A 32 4.14 16.68 2.19
CA ALA A 32 3.66 16.74 3.56
C ALA A 32 2.34 17.54 3.69
N GLY A 33 2.12 18.55 2.84
CA GLY A 33 0.91 19.36 2.86
C GLY A 33 -0.37 18.56 2.59
N SER A 34 -0.30 17.58 1.69
CA SER A 34 -1.42 16.69 1.38
C SER A 34 -1.29 15.28 1.97
N GLY A 35 -0.13 14.93 2.55
CA GLY A 35 0.19 13.60 3.05
C GLY A 35 0.23 12.55 1.94
N ARG A 36 0.75 12.92 0.76
CA ARG A 36 0.75 12.07 -0.45
C ARG A 36 2.14 11.79 -0.98
N ILE A 37 2.33 10.58 -1.48
CA ILE A 37 3.43 10.24 -2.37
C ILE A 37 3.02 10.62 -3.79
N ILE A 38 3.91 11.31 -4.50
CA ILE A 38 3.74 11.73 -5.89
C ILE A 38 4.84 11.08 -6.72
N LEU A 39 4.45 10.33 -7.75
CA LEU A 39 5.34 9.68 -8.70
C LEU A 39 5.20 10.33 -10.06
N ASP A 40 6.33 10.71 -10.66
CA ASP A 40 6.38 10.91 -12.12
C ASP A 40 6.77 9.56 -12.73
N LEU A 41 5.95 9.05 -13.64
CA LEU A 41 6.19 7.75 -14.29
C LEU A 41 6.95 7.94 -15.60
N THR A 42 7.67 6.91 -16.04
CA THR A 42 8.48 6.94 -17.27
C THR A 42 7.65 7.12 -18.55
N ASN A 43 6.33 6.93 -18.49
CA ASN A 43 5.41 7.16 -19.59
C ASN A 43 4.84 8.60 -19.61
N GLY A 44 5.30 9.49 -18.72
CA GLY A 44 4.85 10.88 -18.62
C GLY A 44 3.62 11.11 -17.75
N CYS A 45 3.00 10.06 -17.21
CA CYS A 45 1.88 10.19 -16.27
C CYS A 45 2.37 10.55 -14.87
N LEU A 46 1.56 11.31 -14.14
CA LEU A 46 1.73 11.54 -12.71
C LEU A 46 0.74 10.67 -11.93
N PHE A 47 1.23 9.99 -10.89
CA PHE A 47 0.40 9.19 -9.99
C PHE A 47 0.60 9.63 -8.55
N ALA A 48 -0.49 10.00 -7.85
CA ALA A 48 -0.43 10.49 -6.49
C ALA A 48 -1.40 9.75 -5.57
N PHE A 49 -0.90 9.27 -4.42
CA PHE A 49 -1.69 8.49 -3.46
C PHE A 49 -1.33 8.86 -2.02
N PRO A 50 -2.28 8.76 -1.06
CA PRO A 50 -2.00 8.96 0.36
C PRO A 50 -0.99 7.93 0.89
N ALA A 51 0.09 8.36 1.56
CA ALA A 51 1.11 7.46 2.10
C ALA A 51 0.50 6.44 3.11
N ARG A 52 -0.41 6.91 3.97
CA ARG A 52 -1.13 6.09 4.96
C ARG A 52 -1.94 4.91 4.42
N LEU A 53 -2.16 4.84 3.11
CA LEU A 53 -2.82 3.69 2.48
C LEU A 53 -1.89 2.49 2.36
N VAL A 54 -0.60 2.76 2.15
CA VAL A 54 0.41 1.73 1.97
C VAL A 54 0.69 1.09 3.33
N GLN A 55 0.54 -0.23 3.39
CA GLN A 55 0.75 -1.01 4.60
C GLN A 55 2.11 -0.73 5.24
N ASP A 56 3.17 -0.76 4.43
CA ASP A 56 4.55 -0.65 4.90
C ASP A 56 4.94 0.79 5.28
N LEU A 57 4.10 1.77 4.94
CA LEU A 57 4.29 3.18 5.31
C LEU A 57 3.32 3.64 6.40
N HIS A 58 2.48 2.72 6.92
CA HIS A 58 1.44 3.08 7.85
C HIS A 58 2.02 3.51 9.21
N GLY A 59 1.75 4.75 9.60
CA GLY A 59 2.21 5.31 10.88
C GLY A 59 3.61 5.92 10.83
N ALA A 60 4.26 5.95 9.66
CA ALA A 60 5.51 6.65 9.45
C ALA A 60 5.35 8.17 9.63
N THR A 61 6.42 8.82 10.09
CA THR A 61 6.47 10.29 10.23
C THR A 61 6.71 10.95 8.87
N ASP A 62 6.45 12.26 8.78
CA ASP A 62 6.72 13.02 7.56
C ASP A 62 8.22 12.97 7.19
N GLU A 63 9.10 12.99 8.19
CA GLU A 63 10.55 12.88 8.00
C GLU A 63 10.97 11.51 7.47
N ASP A 64 10.32 10.44 7.93
CA ASP A 64 10.58 9.09 7.41
C ASP A 64 10.11 8.98 5.96
N LEU A 65 8.94 9.56 5.65
CA LEU A 65 8.33 9.50 4.32
C LEU A 65 9.03 10.38 3.29
N ALA A 66 9.69 11.45 3.71
CA ALA A 66 10.40 12.38 2.82
C ALA A 66 11.62 11.76 2.13
N GLN A 67 12.26 10.77 2.74
CA GLN A 67 13.44 10.11 2.17
C GLN A 67 13.01 8.90 1.32
N ILE A 68 12.70 9.18 0.05
CA ILE A 68 12.30 8.17 -0.94
C ILE A 68 13.42 7.99 -1.96
N GLU A 69 13.78 6.75 -2.22
CA GLU A 69 14.65 6.37 -3.32
C GLU A 69 13.86 5.63 -4.40
N VAL A 70 14.26 5.82 -5.66
CA VAL A 70 13.72 5.09 -6.81
C VAL A 70 14.85 4.23 -7.39
N PRO A 71 15.05 3.00 -6.90
CA PRO A 71 16.04 2.10 -7.45
C PRO A 71 15.78 1.87 -8.94
N LYS A 72 16.82 1.96 -9.77
CA LYS A 72 16.70 1.57 -11.17
C LYS A 72 16.37 0.07 -11.24
N PRO A 73 15.40 -0.34 -12.07
CA PRO A 73 14.85 0.40 -13.22
C PRO A 73 13.53 1.17 -12.95
N GLY A 74 13.15 1.39 -11.68
CA GLY A 74 11.95 2.16 -11.30
C GLY A 74 10.72 1.30 -11.03
N LEU A 75 10.88 -0.02 -10.86
CA LEU A 75 9.78 -0.91 -10.49
C LEU A 75 9.43 -0.87 -9.00
N GLY A 76 10.34 -0.34 -8.18
CA GLY A 76 10.18 -0.22 -6.73
C GLY A 76 10.45 1.19 -6.25
N LEU A 77 9.96 1.48 -5.05
CA LEU A 77 10.29 2.62 -4.22
C LEU A 77 10.89 2.09 -2.94
N TYR A 78 11.95 2.72 -2.45
CA TYR A 78 12.62 2.34 -1.22
C TYR A 78 12.64 3.50 -0.23
N TRP A 79 12.31 3.22 1.03
CA TRP A 79 12.43 4.16 2.14
C TRP A 79 13.52 3.67 3.10
N PRO A 80 14.76 4.20 3.02
CA PRO A 80 15.88 3.72 3.84
C PRO A 80 15.62 3.78 5.34
N ARG A 81 14.88 4.81 5.81
CA ARG A 81 14.56 5.00 7.23
C ARG A 81 13.54 3.99 7.77
N LEU A 82 12.72 3.44 6.88
CA LEU A 82 11.67 2.48 7.22
C LEU A 82 12.08 1.04 6.91
N ASP A 83 13.19 0.86 6.19
CA ASP A 83 13.58 -0.40 5.56
C ASP A 83 12.41 -1.03 4.77
N ALA A 84 11.72 -0.18 4.01
CA ALA A 84 10.50 -0.54 3.30
C ALA A 84 10.65 -0.43 1.80
N ASP A 85 10.28 -1.51 1.10
CA ASP A 85 10.22 -1.59 -0.36
C ASP A 85 8.77 -1.68 -0.83
N VAL A 86 8.40 -0.84 -1.80
CA VAL A 86 7.04 -0.81 -2.35
C VAL A 86 7.05 -0.96 -3.86
N TYR A 87 6.30 -1.93 -4.39
CA TYR A 87 6.23 -2.23 -5.81
C TYR A 87 5.31 -1.26 -6.58
N VAL A 88 5.88 -0.46 -7.50
CA VAL A 88 5.19 0.61 -8.25
C VAL A 88 4.00 0.08 -9.07
N PRO A 89 4.12 -1.02 -9.84
CA PRO A 89 2.98 -1.53 -10.59
C PRO A 89 1.80 -1.97 -9.71
N GLY A 90 2.08 -2.47 -8.50
CA GLY A 90 1.05 -2.78 -7.51
C GLY A 90 0.27 -1.53 -7.09
N LEU A 91 0.98 -0.44 -6.78
CA LEU A 91 0.38 0.84 -6.39
C LEU A 91 -0.52 1.41 -7.48
N VAL A 92 -0.05 1.41 -8.73
CA VAL A 92 -0.83 1.90 -9.89
C VAL A 92 -2.08 1.03 -10.12
N ALA A 93 -2.00 -0.28 -9.84
CA ALA A 93 -3.14 -1.20 -9.87
C ALA A 93 -4.06 -1.08 -8.63
N GLY A 94 -3.78 -0.18 -7.69
CA GLY A 94 -4.58 0.03 -6.48
C GLY A 94 -4.31 -0.97 -5.35
N ILE A 95 -3.21 -1.72 -5.41
CA ILE A 95 -2.76 -2.65 -4.37
C ILE A 95 -1.83 -1.90 -3.42
N PHE A 96 -2.30 -1.63 -2.20
CA PHE A 96 -1.57 -0.86 -1.18
C PHE A 96 -1.05 -1.73 -0.03
N GLY A 97 -1.12 -3.05 -0.15
CA GLY A 97 -0.64 -3.97 0.88
C GLY A 97 -1.25 -5.35 0.71
N THR A 98 -1.18 -6.14 1.77
CA THR A 98 -1.79 -7.48 1.80
C THR A 98 -3.31 -7.40 1.64
N ARG A 99 -3.93 -8.48 1.16
CA ARG A 99 -5.39 -8.59 1.07
C ARG A 99 -6.06 -8.35 2.43
N TYR A 100 -5.46 -8.87 3.50
CA TYR A 100 -5.95 -8.66 4.87
C TYR A 100 -5.90 -7.19 5.27
N TRP A 101 -4.78 -6.51 5.02
CA TRP A 101 -4.64 -5.07 5.26
C TRP A 101 -5.70 -4.25 4.53
N MET A 102 -5.85 -4.47 3.23
CA MET A 102 -6.81 -3.73 2.41
C MET A 102 -8.27 -3.99 2.85
N ALA A 103 -8.60 -5.23 3.21
CA ALA A 103 -9.92 -5.57 3.76
C ALA A 103 -10.17 -4.90 5.12
N SER A 104 -9.16 -4.88 6.00
CA SER A 104 -9.21 -4.19 7.29
C SER A 104 -9.42 -2.69 7.13
N GLU A 105 -8.65 -2.05 6.24
CA GLU A 105 -8.74 -0.61 5.98
C GLU A 105 -10.10 -0.24 5.36
N MET A 106 -10.62 -1.05 4.45
CA MET A 106 -11.97 -0.91 3.91
C MET A 106 -13.03 -1.04 5.01
N GLY A 107 -12.90 -2.05 5.89
CA GLY A 107 -13.77 -2.25 7.05
C GLY A 107 -13.72 -1.08 8.04
N ARG A 108 -12.54 -0.51 8.30
CA ARG A 108 -12.35 0.66 9.16
C ARG A 108 -13.03 1.91 8.60
N ARG A 109 -12.87 2.16 7.29
CA ARG A 109 -13.55 3.27 6.59
C ARG A 109 -15.07 3.08 6.58
N GLY A 110 -15.53 1.89 6.21
CA GLY A 110 -16.95 1.54 6.27
C GLY A 110 -17.51 1.65 7.69
N GLY A 111 -16.72 1.29 8.70
CA GLY A 111 -17.01 1.35 10.13
C GLY A 111 -17.12 2.77 10.70
N THR A 112 -16.38 3.74 10.16
CA THR A 112 -16.41 5.14 10.60
C THR A 112 -17.53 5.97 9.98
N ALA A 113 -18.06 5.55 8.82
CA ALA A 113 -19.21 6.21 8.21
C ALA A 113 -20.41 6.24 9.18
N ARG A 114 -20.98 7.42 9.46
CA ARG A 114 -22.18 7.58 10.29
C ARG A 114 -23.37 7.89 9.39
N SER A 115 -24.25 6.92 9.17
CA SER A 115 -25.53 7.14 8.49
C SER A 115 -26.71 6.92 9.46
N PRO A 116 -27.89 7.51 9.21
CA PRO A 116 -29.08 7.25 10.01
C PRO A 116 -29.42 5.75 10.08
N ALA A 117 -29.36 5.06 8.93
CA ALA A 117 -29.59 3.62 8.83
C ALA A 117 -28.60 2.82 9.69
N LYS A 118 -27.32 3.19 9.68
CA LYS A 118 -26.30 2.52 10.48
C LYS A 118 -26.45 2.80 11.97
N THR A 119 -26.85 4.01 12.35
CA THR A 119 -27.16 4.37 13.74
C THR A 119 -28.35 3.55 14.25
N ALA A 120 -29.40 3.41 13.45
CA ALA A 120 -30.56 2.58 13.78
C ALA A 120 -30.17 1.09 13.93
N ALA A 121 -29.40 0.55 12.98
CA ALA A 121 -28.89 -0.82 13.04
C ALA A 121 -27.99 -1.06 14.27
N ALA A 122 -27.11 -0.11 14.61
CA ALA A 122 -26.25 -0.20 15.78
C ALA A 122 -27.05 -0.23 17.10
N ARG A 123 -28.11 0.58 17.22
CA ARG A 123 -29.04 0.55 18.37
C ARG A 123 -29.75 -0.80 18.48
N GLN A 124 -30.28 -1.30 17.36
CA GLN A 124 -30.95 -2.60 17.33
C GLN A 124 -30.02 -3.76 17.67
N ASN A 125 -28.76 -3.72 17.20
CA ASN A 125 -27.74 -4.73 17.53
C ASN A 125 -27.27 -4.61 18.99
N GLY A 126 -27.17 -3.40 19.53
CA GLY A 126 -26.88 -3.16 20.94
C GLY A 126 -27.93 -3.77 21.87
N ALA A 127 -29.22 -3.68 21.50
CA ALA A 127 -30.32 -4.31 22.23
C ALA A 127 -30.25 -5.84 22.27
N LYS A 128 -29.53 -6.48 21.33
CA LYS A 128 -29.34 -7.93 21.24
C LYS A 128 -28.11 -8.46 22.01
N GLY A 129 -27.44 -7.63 22.81
CA GLY A 129 -26.43 -8.11 23.77
C GLY A 129 -24.97 -7.70 23.50
N GLY A 130 -24.71 -6.79 22.55
CA GLY A 130 -23.39 -6.15 22.37
C GLY A 130 -22.20 -7.11 22.18
N ARG A 131 -20.98 -6.56 22.19
CA ARG A 131 -19.75 -7.38 22.19
C ARG A 131 -19.48 -7.84 23.64
N PRO A 132 -19.48 -9.15 23.93
CA PRO A 132 -19.20 -9.64 25.29
C PRO A 132 -17.82 -9.18 25.77
N LYS A 133 -17.74 -8.78 27.05
CA LYS A 133 -16.48 -8.31 27.65
C LYS A 133 -15.44 -9.44 27.66
N LYS A 134 -14.20 -9.12 27.30
CA LYS A 134 -13.08 -10.07 27.36
C LYS A 134 -12.86 -10.46 28.82
N ALA A 135 -13.04 -11.74 29.15
CA ALA A 135 -12.83 -12.23 30.51
C ALA A 135 -11.35 -12.05 30.91
N VAL A 136 -11.12 -11.37 32.03
CA VAL A 136 -9.81 -11.33 32.68
C VAL A 136 -9.59 -12.72 33.27
N LYS A 137 -8.55 -13.43 32.85
CA LYS A 137 -8.14 -14.68 33.50
C LYS A 137 -7.36 -14.33 34.76
N SER A 138 -7.84 -14.78 35.91
CA SER A 138 -7.11 -14.82 37.17
C SER A 138 -6.07 -15.94 37.18
#